data_AF-A0AA88HT71-F1
#
_entry.id   AF-A0AA88HT71-F1
#
_cell.length_a   1.000
_cell.length_b   1.000
_cell.length_c   1.000
_cell.angle_alpha   90.00
_cell.angle_beta   90.00
_cell.angle_gamma   90.00
#
_symmetry.space_group_name_H-M   'P 1'
#
loop_
_entity.id
_entity.type
_entity.pdbx_description
1 polymer ?
#
loop_
_entity_poly.entity_id
_entity_poly.type
_entity_poly.pdbx_seq_one_letter_code
_entity_poly.pdbx_strand_id
1 'polypeptide(L)'
;MLTQSSTKAKIAEVIFEIWKDQGESTPFPLVLAGGFSDRREVHVKGLPFNVCSELTESLASTHEEADTRLVLHVVHCFRRGYQQEIVKANDTDILAMLIHHFKIMTSKCTASNPELYLKFRDKTFPIHQVVKKIPVAVTNTITFLHCFTGCDTVSFFKRQKDFLYCGSKAGVLDELEKLTAKVISAP
;
A
#
# COMPACT_ATOMS: atom_id res chain seq x y z
N MET A 1 13.31 -25.66 -14.09
CA MET A 1 13.52 -24.28 -13.59
C MET A 1 12.15 -23.63 -13.48
N LEU A 2 11.45 -23.83 -12.35
CA LEU A 2 10.18 -23.17 -12.07
C LEU A 2 10.50 -21.75 -11.62
N THR A 3 10.07 -20.74 -12.38
CA THR A 3 10.27 -19.34 -12.00
C THR A 3 9.52 -19.10 -10.69
N GLN A 4 10.11 -18.36 -9.75
CA GLN A 4 9.50 -18.03 -8.45
C GLN A 4 8.07 -17.48 -8.57
N SER A 5 7.73 -16.84 -9.69
CA SER A 5 6.38 -16.37 -10.03
C SER A 5 5.32 -17.48 -10.09
N SER A 6 5.67 -18.65 -10.63
CA SER A 6 4.75 -19.79 -10.75
C SER A 6 4.39 -20.43 -9.41
N THR A 7 5.28 -20.31 -8.41
CA THR A 7 5.02 -20.83 -7.06
C THR A 7 4.08 -19.91 -6.28
N LYS A 8 4.26 -18.59 -6.40
CA LYS A 8 3.37 -17.60 -5.76
C LYS A 8 1.94 -17.70 -6.32
N ALA A 9 1.80 -17.82 -7.65
CA ALA A 9 0.53 -18.07 -8.33
C ALA A 9 -0.22 -19.27 -7.77
N LYS A 10 0.47 -20.42 -7.69
CA LYS A 10 -0.11 -21.65 -7.15
C LYS A 10 -0.50 -21.54 -5.69
N ILE A 11 0.26 -20.80 -4.87
CA ILE A 11 -0.09 -20.57 -3.47
C ILE A 11 -1.35 -19.72 -3.37
N ALA A 12 -1.46 -18.64 -4.15
CA ALA A 12 -2.66 -17.79 -4.17
C ALA A 12 -3.90 -18.59 -4.63
N GLU A 13 -3.76 -19.40 -5.68
CA GLU A 13 -4.80 -20.32 -6.15
C GLU A 13 -5.21 -21.31 -5.05
N VAL A 14 -4.25 -21.97 -4.38
CA VAL A 14 -4.56 -22.91 -3.28
C VAL A 14 -5.23 -22.21 -2.09
N ILE A 15 -4.77 -21.02 -1.70
CA ILE A 15 -5.41 -20.24 -0.62
C ILE A 15 -6.85 -19.89 -1.01
N PHE A 16 -7.07 -19.47 -2.26
CA PHE A 16 -8.39 -19.19 -2.78
C PHE A 16 -9.29 -20.43 -2.80
N GLU A 17 -8.77 -21.58 -3.24
CA GLU A 17 -9.48 -22.85 -3.29
C GLU A 17 -9.86 -23.36 -1.89
N ILE A 18 -8.96 -23.25 -0.91
CA ILE A 18 -9.29 -23.57 0.49
C ILE A 18 -10.38 -22.63 1.00
N TRP A 19 -10.33 -21.36 0.60
CA TRP A 19 -11.25 -20.34 1.07
C TRP A 19 -12.63 -20.39 0.41
N LYS A 20 -12.73 -20.74 -0.88
CA LYS A 20 -14.01 -20.84 -1.58
C LYS A 20 -14.89 -21.91 -0.92
N ASP A 21 -14.27 -22.99 -0.45
CA ASP A 21 -14.93 -24.15 0.17
C ASP A 21 -15.33 -23.92 1.64
N GLN A 22 -14.80 -22.90 2.31
CA GLN A 22 -15.30 -22.49 3.62
C GLN A 22 -16.62 -21.73 3.46
N GLY A 23 -17.71 -22.16 4.09
CA GLY A 23 -19.06 -21.61 3.90
C GLY A 23 -19.21 -20.08 4.07
N GLU A 24 -20.37 -19.55 3.69
CA GLU A 24 -20.70 -18.12 3.46
C GLU A 24 -20.46 -17.11 4.61
N SER A 25 -20.00 -17.51 5.80
CA SER A 25 -19.94 -16.60 6.94
C SER A 25 -18.54 -16.01 7.14
N THR A 26 -18.10 -15.14 6.23
CA THR A 26 -17.14 -14.11 6.65
C THR A 26 -17.94 -12.96 7.26
N PRO A 27 -17.60 -12.45 8.46
CA PRO A 27 -18.34 -11.36 9.09
C PRO A 27 -18.21 -10.02 8.34
N PHE A 28 -17.36 -9.99 7.32
CA PHE A 28 -17.13 -8.85 6.44
C PHE A 28 -16.91 -9.35 4.99
N PRO A 29 -17.20 -8.51 3.98
CA PRO A 29 -16.79 -8.75 2.61
C PRO A 29 -15.28 -8.96 2.51
N LEU A 30 -14.87 -9.94 1.73
CA LEU A 30 -13.46 -10.21 1.48
C LEU A 30 -13.18 -10.13 -0.03
N VAL A 31 -12.13 -9.39 -0.37
CA VAL A 31 -11.63 -9.22 -1.73
C VAL A 31 -10.20 -9.73 -1.79
N LEU A 32 -9.93 -10.64 -2.72
CA LEU A 32 -8.59 -11.14 -3.01
C LEU A 32 -8.19 -10.69 -4.42
N ALA A 33 -7.05 -10.03 -4.53
CA ALA A 33 -6.52 -9.53 -5.79
C ALA A 33 -4.98 -9.63 -5.81
N GLY A 34 -4.43 -9.96 -6.98
CA GLY A 34 -2.98 -10.10 -7.17
C GLY A 34 -2.44 -11.46 -6.73
N GLY A 35 -1.25 -11.78 -7.24
CA GLY A 35 -0.61 -13.06 -6.99
C GLY A 35 -1.23 -14.24 -7.74
N PHE A 36 -2.17 -14.05 -8.66
CA PHE A 36 -2.76 -15.08 -9.53
C PHE A 36 -2.02 -15.20 -10.87
N SER A 37 -2.28 -16.30 -11.59
CA SER A 37 -1.76 -16.52 -12.94
C SER A 37 -2.25 -15.44 -13.92
N ASP A 38 -3.54 -15.09 -13.88
CA ASP A 38 -4.05 -13.88 -14.51
C ASP A 38 -3.97 -12.70 -13.53
N ARG A 39 -3.22 -11.66 -13.91
CA ARG A 39 -3.06 -10.45 -13.12
C ARG A 39 -4.40 -9.74 -12.89
N ARG A 40 -5.35 -9.85 -13.81
CA ARG A 40 -6.65 -9.16 -13.71
C ARG A 40 -7.62 -9.85 -12.77
N GLU A 41 -7.27 -11.04 -12.31
CA GLU A 41 -8.12 -11.86 -11.47
C GLU A 41 -8.36 -11.21 -10.10
N VAL A 42 -9.64 -11.05 -9.77
CA VAL A 42 -10.13 -10.51 -8.50
C VAL A 42 -11.31 -11.35 -8.05
N HIS A 43 -11.23 -11.86 -6.82
CA HIS A 43 -12.27 -12.66 -6.20
C HIS A 43 -12.94 -11.90 -5.06
N VAL A 44 -14.27 -11.96 -5.00
CA VAL A 44 -15.07 -11.26 -3.99
C VAL A 44 -16.07 -12.23 -3.37
N LYS A 45 -16.20 -12.21 -2.04
CA LYS A 45 -17.17 -13.03 -1.29
C LYS A 45 -17.78 -12.21 -0.15
N GLY A 46 -18.96 -12.66 0.31
CA GLY A 46 -19.70 -12.00 1.40
C GLY A 46 -20.50 -10.78 0.93
N LEU A 47 -20.76 -10.67 -0.37
CA LEU A 47 -21.56 -9.59 -0.97
C LEU A 47 -22.55 -10.14 -2.01
N PRO A 48 -23.65 -9.41 -2.29
CA PRO A 48 -24.56 -9.73 -3.39
C PRO A 48 -23.84 -9.76 -4.74
N PHE A 49 -24.27 -10.64 -5.65
CA PHE A 49 -23.61 -10.89 -6.95
C PHE A 49 -23.34 -9.62 -7.76
N ASN A 50 -24.29 -8.69 -7.83
CA ASN A 50 -24.15 -7.43 -8.55
C ASN A 50 -23.02 -6.56 -7.98
N VAL A 51 -22.84 -6.55 -6.66
CA VAL A 51 -21.77 -5.81 -5.98
C VAL A 51 -20.42 -6.51 -6.19
N CYS A 52 -20.41 -7.85 -6.17
CA CYS A 52 -19.21 -8.63 -6.48
C CYS A 52 -18.69 -8.32 -7.90
N SER A 53 -19.57 -8.32 -8.90
CA SER A 53 -19.19 -8.04 -10.29
C SER A 53 -18.56 -6.64 -10.45
N GLU A 54 -19.18 -5.62 -9.85
CA GLU A 54 -18.68 -4.24 -9.91
C GLU A 54 -17.31 -4.11 -9.19
N LEU A 55 -17.14 -4.77 -8.04
CA LEU A 55 -15.87 -4.78 -7.31
C LEU A 55 -14.77 -5.50 -8.10
N THR A 56 -15.06 -6.67 -8.68
CA THR A 56 -14.12 -7.41 -9.52
C THR A 56 -13.63 -6.55 -10.69
N GLU A 57 -14.54 -5.87 -11.40
CA GLU A 57 -14.16 -4.99 -12.51
C GLU A 57 -13.34 -3.77 -12.06
N SER A 58 -13.75 -3.12 -10.96
CA SER A 58 -13.12 -1.88 -10.50
C SER A 58 -11.77 -2.07 -9.80
N LEU A 59 -11.46 -3.29 -9.34
CA LEU A 59 -10.21 -3.65 -8.69
C LEU A 59 -9.29 -4.50 -9.57
N ALA A 60 -9.73 -4.87 -10.79
CA ALA A 60 -8.90 -5.56 -11.76
C ALA A 60 -7.73 -4.67 -12.21
N SER A 61 -6.52 -5.24 -12.23
CA SER A 61 -5.29 -4.52 -12.58
C SER A 61 -4.28 -5.40 -13.31
N THR A 62 -3.47 -4.80 -14.18
CA THR A 62 -2.35 -5.49 -14.86
C THR A 62 -1.02 -5.36 -14.10
N HIS A 63 -0.96 -4.55 -13.04
CA HIS A 63 0.23 -4.36 -12.21
C HIS A 63 0.52 -5.64 -11.42
N GLU A 64 1.72 -6.22 -11.48
CA GLU A 64 1.98 -7.51 -10.82
C GLU A 64 2.16 -7.38 -9.31
N GLU A 65 2.77 -6.29 -8.86
CA GLU A 65 3.18 -6.06 -7.47
C GLU A 65 1.99 -5.80 -6.53
N ALA A 66 2.03 -6.44 -5.36
CA ALA A 66 0.95 -6.37 -4.37
C ALA A 66 0.79 -4.96 -3.79
N ASP A 67 1.90 -4.23 -3.64
CA ASP A 67 1.93 -2.91 -3.00
C ASP A 67 1.21 -1.85 -3.84
N THR A 68 1.44 -1.87 -5.16
CA THR A 68 0.70 -1.02 -6.11
C THR A 68 -0.77 -1.38 -6.17
N ARG A 69 -1.13 -2.67 -6.08
CA ARG A 69 -2.54 -3.09 -6.01
C ARG A 69 -3.20 -2.61 -4.73
N LEU A 70 -2.50 -2.65 -3.60
CA LEU A 70 -3.02 -2.17 -2.33
C LEU A 70 -3.42 -0.69 -2.40
N VAL A 71 -2.62 0.14 -3.10
CA VAL A 71 -2.98 1.54 -3.37
C VAL A 71 -4.27 1.66 -4.20
N LEU A 72 -4.51 0.77 -5.16
CA LEU A 72 -5.76 0.75 -5.93
C LEU A 72 -6.99 0.49 -5.03
N HIS A 73 -6.87 -0.43 -4.06
CA HIS A 73 -7.94 -0.67 -3.08
C HIS A 73 -8.25 0.58 -2.25
N VAL A 74 -7.23 1.26 -1.74
CA VAL A 74 -7.41 2.51 -0.98
C VAL A 74 -8.12 3.58 -1.82
N VAL A 75 -7.71 3.73 -3.09
CA VAL A 75 -8.36 4.66 -4.03
C VAL A 75 -9.82 4.27 -4.26
N HIS A 76 -10.12 2.98 -4.42
CA HIS A 76 -11.49 2.50 -4.57
C HIS A 76 -12.34 2.89 -3.36
N CYS A 77 -11.86 2.64 -2.15
CA CYS A 77 -12.57 3.00 -0.93
C CYS A 77 -12.85 4.52 -0.86
N PHE A 78 -11.82 5.35 -1.06
CA PHE A 78 -12.03 6.80 -1.02
C PHE A 78 -13.02 7.30 -2.09
N ARG A 79 -13.02 6.71 -3.28
CA ARG A 79 -14.00 7.05 -4.33
C ARG A 79 -15.44 6.66 -3.97
N ARG A 80 -15.61 5.61 -3.17
CA ARG A 80 -16.91 5.19 -2.62
C ARG A 80 -17.37 6.04 -1.44
N GLY A 81 -16.54 6.97 -0.97
CA GLY A 81 -16.87 7.88 0.13
C GLY A 81 -16.54 7.34 1.52
N TYR A 82 -15.78 6.25 1.62
CA TYR A 82 -15.24 5.83 2.91
C TYR A 82 -14.33 6.93 3.46
N GLN A 83 -14.55 7.32 4.71
CA GLN A 83 -13.82 8.43 5.33
C GLN A 83 -12.49 7.98 5.94
N GLN A 84 -12.40 6.71 6.35
CA GLN A 84 -11.27 6.20 7.09
C GLN A 84 -10.86 4.83 6.56
N GLU A 85 -9.57 4.68 6.22
CA GLU A 85 -9.00 3.44 5.72
C GLU A 85 -7.75 3.05 6.53
N ILE A 86 -7.61 1.74 6.78
CA ILE A 86 -6.45 1.16 7.46
C ILE A 86 -5.78 0.17 6.52
N VAL A 87 -4.56 0.50 6.10
CA VAL A 87 -3.68 -0.41 5.38
C VAL A 87 -2.88 -1.20 6.39
N LYS A 88 -2.89 -2.53 6.31
CA LYS A 88 -1.97 -3.37 7.09
C LYS A 88 -0.90 -3.94 6.18
N ALA A 89 0.35 -3.56 6.42
CA ALA A 89 1.48 -3.99 5.63
C ALA A 89 2.77 -3.96 6.45
N ASN A 90 3.68 -4.90 6.17
CA ASN A 90 4.99 -4.96 6.83
C ASN A 90 6.14 -4.51 5.91
N ASP A 91 5.84 -4.12 4.68
CA ASP A 91 6.81 -3.59 3.74
C ASP A 91 6.97 -2.07 3.89
N THR A 92 8.19 -1.58 3.81
CA THR A 92 8.51 -0.15 3.86
C THR A 92 8.18 0.56 2.56
N ASP A 93 8.14 -0.16 1.44
CA ASP A 93 7.75 0.37 0.13
C ASP A 93 6.33 0.94 0.19
N ILE A 94 5.42 0.24 0.87
CA ILE A 94 4.04 0.69 1.08
C ILE A 94 3.99 2.01 1.86
N LEU A 95 4.82 2.21 2.89
CA LEU A 95 4.84 3.48 3.62
C LEU A 95 5.21 4.65 2.70
N ALA A 96 6.26 4.49 1.90
CA ALA A 96 6.71 5.52 0.95
C ALA A 96 5.63 5.79 -0.11
N MET A 97 5.00 4.74 -0.64
CA MET A 97 3.92 4.84 -1.62
C MET A 97 2.69 5.56 -1.07
N LEU A 98 2.23 5.21 0.13
CA LEU A 98 1.06 5.84 0.74
C LEU A 98 1.30 7.33 1.01
N ILE A 99 2.49 7.70 1.48
CA ILE A 99 2.87 9.10 1.68
C ILE A 99 2.87 9.84 0.34
N HIS A 100 3.55 9.30 -0.66
CA HIS A 100 3.70 9.92 -1.98
C HIS A 100 2.36 10.13 -2.68
N HIS A 101 1.51 9.11 -2.66
CA HIS A 101 0.24 9.13 -3.40
C HIS A 101 -0.94 9.68 -2.61
N PHE A 102 -0.81 9.98 -1.30
CA PHE A 102 -1.94 10.38 -0.44
C PHE A 102 -2.85 11.42 -1.08
N LYS A 103 -2.30 12.56 -1.51
CA LYS A 103 -3.08 13.65 -2.11
C LYS A 103 -3.82 13.22 -3.39
N ILE A 104 -3.21 12.37 -4.20
CA ILE A 104 -3.81 11.85 -5.43
C ILE A 104 -4.93 10.88 -5.08
N MET A 105 -4.70 9.98 -4.12
CA MET A 105 -5.71 9.01 -3.65
C MET A 105 -6.95 9.73 -3.12
N THR A 106 -6.75 10.81 -2.38
CA THR A 106 -7.86 11.58 -1.77
C THR A 106 -8.47 12.62 -2.69
N SER A 107 -7.84 12.97 -3.83
CA SER A 107 -8.32 14.04 -4.72
C SER A 107 -9.72 13.81 -5.30
N LYS A 108 -10.14 12.55 -5.41
CA LYS A 108 -11.47 12.13 -5.88
C LYS A 108 -12.34 11.56 -4.76
N CYS A 109 -11.93 11.76 -3.51
CA CYS A 109 -12.71 11.33 -2.36
C CYS A 109 -13.89 12.28 -2.18
N THR A 110 -15.08 11.72 -2.01
CA THR A 110 -16.29 12.49 -1.70
C THR A 110 -16.38 12.84 -0.21
N ALA A 111 -15.54 12.24 0.64
CA ALA A 111 -15.44 12.56 2.06
C ALA A 111 -14.74 13.91 2.29
N SER A 112 -15.21 14.66 3.28
CA SER A 112 -14.69 15.98 3.66
C SER A 112 -13.30 15.94 4.32
N ASN A 113 -12.97 14.85 5.01
CA ASN A 113 -11.69 14.66 5.69
C ASN A 113 -11.25 13.20 5.63
N PRO A 114 -10.65 12.76 4.51
CA PRO A 114 -10.18 11.38 4.37
C PRO A 114 -8.98 11.10 5.28
N GLU A 115 -9.11 10.04 6.07
CA GLU A 115 -8.10 9.56 7.00
C GLU A 115 -7.52 8.23 6.53
N LEU A 116 -6.20 8.21 6.36
CA LEU A 116 -5.46 7.00 6.02
C LEU A 116 -4.51 6.65 7.16
N TYR A 117 -4.54 5.40 7.57
CA TYR A 117 -3.66 4.82 8.56
C TYR A 117 -2.88 3.65 7.97
N LEU A 118 -1.60 3.53 8.31
CA LEU A 118 -0.78 2.34 8.03
C LEU A 118 -0.52 1.61 9.34
N LYS A 119 -1.01 0.38 9.47
CA LYS A 119 -0.59 -0.56 10.51
C LYS A 119 0.62 -1.35 10.00
N PHE A 120 1.79 -1.00 10.53
CA PHE A 120 3.07 -1.63 10.18
C PHE A 120 3.69 -2.23 11.43
N ARG A 121 3.89 -3.56 11.41
CA ARG A 121 4.20 -4.36 12.60
C ARG A 121 3.15 -4.08 13.69
N ASP A 122 3.59 -3.65 14.88
CA ASP A 122 2.73 -3.34 16.02
C ASP A 122 2.39 -1.86 16.16
N LYS A 123 2.78 -1.03 15.17
CA LYS A 123 2.57 0.42 15.20
C LYS A 123 1.54 0.85 14.15
N THR A 124 0.79 1.89 14.48
CA THR A 124 -0.16 2.53 13.56
C THR A 124 0.32 3.94 13.25
N PHE A 125 0.39 4.27 11.96
CA PHE A 125 0.92 5.53 11.45
C PHE A 125 -0.20 6.30 10.73
N PRO A 126 -0.57 7.51 11.21
CA PRO A 126 -1.60 8.32 10.56
C PRO A 126 -1.01 9.06 9.34
N ILE A 127 -1.04 8.42 8.17
CA ILE A 127 -0.46 8.94 6.92
C ILE A 127 -1.01 10.33 6.57
N HIS A 128 -2.31 10.53 6.77
CA HIS A 128 -2.98 11.81 6.54
C HIS A 128 -2.42 12.97 7.40
N GLN A 129 -1.87 12.68 8.59
CA GLN A 129 -1.19 13.68 9.42
C GLN A 129 0.27 13.85 9.03
N VAL A 130 0.96 12.75 8.70
CA VAL A 130 2.36 12.78 8.23
C VAL A 130 2.49 13.68 7.01
N VAL A 131 1.63 13.49 6.00
CA VAL A 131 1.64 14.27 4.75
C VAL A 131 1.36 15.77 4.99
N LYS A 132 0.61 16.12 6.04
CA LYS A 132 0.38 17.53 6.43
C LYS A 132 1.62 18.18 7.06
N LYS A 133 2.50 17.39 7.68
CA LYS A 133 3.67 17.88 8.43
C LYS A 133 4.98 17.87 7.63
N ILE A 134 5.08 17.06 6.58
CA ILE A 134 6.27 17.01 5.72
C ILE A 134 6.18 18.03 4.56
N PRO A 135 7.32 18.60 4.12
CA PRO A 135 7.34 19.45 2.94
C PRO A 135 6.87 18.71 1.68
N VAL A 136 6.15 19.41 0.81
CA VAL A 136 5.66 18.85 -0.47
C VAL A 136 6.80 18.29 -1.33
N ALA A 137 7.98 18.93 -1.30
CA ALA A 137 9.16 18.43 -1.98
C ALA A 137 9.57 17.02 -1.51
N VAL A 138 9.46 16.76 -0.20
CA VAL A 138 9.74 15.44 0.38
C VAL A 138 8.66 14.44 -0.03
N THR A 139 7.38 14.80 0.07
CA THR A 139 6.27 13.93 -0.40
C THR A 139 6.46 13.50 -1.86
N ASN A 140 6.89 14.42 -2.73
CA ASN A 140 7.06 14.15 -4.16
C ASN A 140 8.31 13.32 -4.49
N THR A 141 9.30 13.26 -3.59
CA THR A 141 10.59 12.60 -3.83
C THR A 141 10.80 11.34 -2.98
N ILE A 142 9.91 11.06 -2.03
CA ILE A 142 10.09 9.98 -1.05
C ILE A 142 10.23 8.59 -1.69
N THR A 143 9.46 8.29 -2.74
CA THR A 143 9.56 7.02 -3.48
C THR A 143 10.91 6.89 -4.17
N PHE A 144 11.36 7.95 -4.84
CA PHE A 144 12.69 8.01 -5.44
C PHE A 144 13.79 7.82 -4.38
N LEU A 145 13.74 8.57 -3.27
CA LEU A 145 14.69 8.43 -2.17
C LEU A 145 14.71 7.01 -1.59
N HIS A 146 13.53 6.39 -1.45
CA HIS A 146 13.41 5.03 -0.96
C HIS A 146 14.05 4.02 -1.90
N CYS A 147 13.92 4.17 -3.23
CA CYS A 147 14.63 3.30 -4.19
C CYS A 147 16.16 3.35 -4.03
N PHE A 148 16.75 4.43 -3.52
CA PHE A 148 18.20 4.53 -3.27
C PHE A 148 18.65 4.10 -1.87
N THR A 149 17.73 4.10 -0.90
CA THR A 149 18.03 3.91 0.53
C THR A 149 17.35 2.70 1.15
N GLY A 150 16.45 2.06 0.41
CA GLY A 150 15.62 0.94 0.84
C GLY A 150 16.39 -0.35 1.06
N CYS A 151 15.71 -1.30 1.69
CA CYS A 151 16.27 -2.59 2.08
C CYS A 151 16.49 -3.54 0.91
N ASP A 152 15.95 -3.25 -0.28
CA ASP A 152 16.05 -4.16 -1.40
C ASP A 152 17.44 -4.10 -2.04
N THR A 153 18.17 -5.21 -1.89
CA THR A 153 19.49 -5.45 -2.48
C THR A 153 19.44 -5.50 -4.01
N VAL A 154 19.28 -4.36 -4.66
CA VAL A 154 19.84 -4.09 -5.98
C VAL A 154 20.92 -3.01 -5.83
N SER A 155 22.00 -3.42 -5.17
CA SER A 155 23.25 -2.68 -5.11
C SER A 155 23.79 -2.42 -6.53
N PHE A 156 23.43 -1.31 -7.15
CA PHE A 156 24.13 -0.80 -8.33
C PHE A 156 25.09 0.34 -8.00
N PHE A 157 24.83 1.14 -6.95
CA PHE A 157 25.75 2.19 -6.52
C PHE A 157 26.60 1.73 -5.33
N LYS A 158 27.65 0.98 -5.69
CA LYS A 158 28.84 0.74 -4.88
C LYS A 158 29.57 2.06 -4.60
N ARG A 159 28.98 2.97 -3.80
CA ARG A 159 29.58 4.16 -3.18
C ARG A 159 28.52 4.91 -2.34
N GLN A 160 28.17 4.31 -1.21
CA GLN A 160 27.29 4.87 -0.19
C GLN A 160 27.82 6.18 0.44
N LYS A 161 29.03 6.65 0.10
CA LYS A 161 29.65 7.84 0.71
C LYS A 161 29.57 9.11 -0.14
N ASP A 162 29.45 9.02 -1.47
CA ASP A 162 29.57 10.20 -2.33
C ASP A 162 28.20 10.86 -2.63
N PHE A 163 27.11 10.09 -2.73
CA PHE A 163 25.77 10.65 -2.94
C PHE A 163 25.13 11.17 -1.65
N LEU A 164 25.52 10.59 -0.52
CA LEU A 164 25.19 11.12 0.80
C LEU A 164 25.71 12.56 0.97
N TYR A 165 26.71 13.03 0.22
CA TYR A 165 27.10 14.45 0.29
C TYR A 165 26.01 15.41 -0.22
N CYS A 166 25.14 14.97 -1.13
CA CYS A 166 24.00 15.77 -1.60
C CYS A 166 22.72 15.52 -0.76
N GLY A 167 22.52 14.30 -0.26
CA GLY A 167 21.36 13.91 0.58
C GLY A 167 21.54 14.12 2.09
N SER A 168 22.76 14.27 2.61
CA SER A 168 23.07 14.44 4.05
C SER A 168 22.63 15.77 4.64
N LYS A 169 22.25 16.75 3.81
CA LYS A 169 21.49 17.90 4.32
C LYS A 169 20.05 17.56 4.67
N ALA A 170 19.50 16.45 4.20
CA ALA A 170 18.06 16.22 4.25
C ALA A 170 17.60 15.26 5.36
N GLY A 171 18.48 14.44 5.96
CA GLY A 171 18.15 13.65 7.17
C GLY A 171 16.81 12.91 7.12
N VAL A 172 16.29 12.57 5.93
CA VAL A 172 14.84 12.42 5.70
C VAL A 172 14.28 11.22 6.43
N LEU A 173 15.03 10.12 6.55
CA LEU A 173 14.58 8.94 7.29
C LEU A 173 14.62 9.18 8.80
N ASP A 174 15.67 9.81 9.32
CA ASP A 174 15.72 10.23 10.73
C ASP A 174 14.64 11.26 11.05
N GLU A 175 14.38 12.21 10.15
CA GLU A 175 13.30 13.20 10.23
C GLU A 175 11.94 12.53 10.13
N LEU A 176 11.73 11.55 9.24
CA LEU A 176 10.50 10.80 9.13
C LEU A 176 10.28 9.95 10.38
N GLU A 177 11.28 9.26 10.91
CA GLU A 177 11.19 8.51 12.16
C GLU A 177 10.94 9.44 13.36
N LYS A 178 11.61 10.60 13.44
CA LYS A 178 11.39 11.63 14.47
C LYS A 178 10.02 12.29 14.35
N LEU A 179 9.59 12.66 13.14
CA LEU A 179 8.28 13.25 12.86
C LEU A 179 7.18 12.24 13.18
N THR A 180 7.38 10.99 12.80
CA THR A 180 6.47 9.90 13.10
C THR A 180 6.39 9.64 14.60
N ALA A 181 7.51 9.62 15.32
CA ALA A 181 7.54 9.50 16.78
C ALA A 181 6.89 10.70 17.47
N LYS A 182 7.05 11.92 16.94
CA LYS A 182 6.45 13.16 17.44
C LYS A 182 4.95 13.26 17.11
N VAL A 183 4.50 12.62 16.04
CA VAL A 183 3.08 12.47 15.69
C VAL A 183 2.39 11.46 16.60
N ILE A 184 3.06 10.35 16.94
CA ILE A 184 2.52 9.31 17.83
C ILE A 184 2.46 9.76 19.31
N SER A 185 3.29 10.74 19.70
CA SER A 185 3.38 11.25 21.09
C SER A 185 2.63 12.56 21.35
N ALA A 186 1.98 13.14 20.34
CA ALA A 186 1.12 14.31 20.53
C ALA A 186 -0.26 13.85 21.05
N PRO A 187 -0.79 14.45 22.14
CA PRO A 187 -2.07 14.07 22.74
C PRO A 187 -3.27 14.31 21.83
#